data_AF-A0A094J160-F1
#
_entry.id   AF-A0A094J160-F1
#
_cell.length_a   1.000
_cell.length_b   1.000
_cell.length_c   1.000
_cell.angle_alpha   90.00
_cell.angle_beta   90.00
_cell.angle_gamma   90.00
#
_symmetry.space_group_name_H-M   'P 1'
#
loop_
_entity.id
_entity.type
_entity.pdbx_description
1 polymer ?
#
loop_
_entity_poly.entity_id
_entity_poly.type
_entity_poly.pdbx_seq_one_letter_code
_entity_poly.pdbx_strand_id
1 'polypeptide(L)'
;MNNCIFCDGKFDKIYEDEYVYAMYDKYPVSKGHILIIPKKHVPTYFDADIEIRKAIDKALFVLKELLDKLYKPDGFNIGINNGKASGQTIFHLHVHLIPRYLGDIEDPTGGVRGVIPSKQKY
;
A
#
# COMPACT_ATOMS: atom_id res chain seq x y z
N MET A 1 12.51 18.81 -2.21
CA MET A 1 11.06 18.56 -2.18
C MET A 1 10.33 18.94 -3.48
N ASN A 2 10.99 19.46 -4.52
CA ASN A 2 10.34 20.05 -5.70
C ASN A 2 9.90 19.09 -6.83
N ASN A 3 9.68 17.79 -6.60
CA ASN A 3 9.24 16.84 -7.67
C ASN A 3 8.61 15.53 -7.14
N CYS A 4 7.98 15.53 -5.96
CA CYS A 4 7.30 14.32 -5.47
C CYS A 4 5.91 14.18 -6.10
N ILE A 5 5.66 13.07 -6.80
CA ILE A 5 4.38 12.77 -7.46
C ILE A 5 3.19 12.64 -6.50
N PHE A 6 3.45 12.44 -5.20
CA PHE A 6 2.41 12.33 -4.18
C PHE A 6 2.12 13.66 -3.48
N CYS A 7 3.04 14.62 -3.53
CA CYS A 7 2.85 15.92 -2.88
C CYS A 7 1.87 16.83 -3.63
N ASP A 8 1.72 16.67 -4.95
CA ASP A 8 0.78 17.47 -5.71
C ASP A 8 -0.68 17.04 -5.49
N GLY A 9 -0.91 15.82 -5.00
CA GLY A 9 -2.23 15.23 -4.78
C GLY A 9 -3.08 15.11 -6.06
N LYS A 10 -2.47 15.17 -7.26
CA LYS A 10 -3.17 15.22 -8.56
C LYS A 10 -3.40 13.81 -9.12
N PHE A 11 -4.19 13.03 -8.40
CA PHE A 11 -4.63 11.70 -8.80
C PHE A 11 -6.08 11.47 -8.37
N ASP A 12 -6.73 10.48 -8.98
CA ASP A 12 -8.10 10.09 -8.66
C ASP A 12 -8.13 9.41 -7.28
N LYS A 13 -8.67 10.14 -6.31
CA LYS A 13 -8.76 9.70 -4.92
C LYS A 13 -10.01 8.86 -4.75
N ILE A 14 -9.85 7.71 -4.12
CA ILE A 14 -10.96 6.83 -3.70
C ILE A 14 -11.28 6.96 -2.21
N TYR A 15 -10.36 7.59 -1.45
CA TYR A 15 -10.53 7.92 -0.05
C TYR A 15 -9.66 9.14 0.27
N GLU A 16 -10.16 9.98 1.18
CA GLU A 16 -9.43 11.11 1.73
C GLU A 16 -9.95 11.41 3.13
N ASP A 17 -9.03 11.64 4.07
CA ASP A 17 -9.34 12.23 5.37
C ASP A 17 -8.40 13.40 5.68
N GLU A 18 -8.22 13.78 6.95
CA GLU A 18 -7.33 14.87 7.33
C GLU A 18 -5.83 14.59 7.04
N TYR A 19 -5.39 13.34 7.16
CA TYR A 19 -3.97 12.97 7.18
C TYR A 19 -3.52 12.15 5.98
N VAL A 20 -4.42 11.43 5.30
CA VAL A 20 -4.08 10.56 4.17
C VAL A 20 -5.01 10.74 2.97
N TYR A 21 -4.50 10.39 1.80
CA TYR A 21 -5.26 10.07 0.60
C TYR A 21 -5.13 8.57 0.32
N ALA A 22 -6.06 8.01 -0.45
CA ALA A 22 -5.84 6.72 -1.10
C ALA A 22 -6.28 6.73 -2.57
N MET A 23 -5.58 5.95 -3.37
CA MET A 23 -5.82 5.78 -4.81
C MET A 23 -5.54 4.34 -5.23
N TYR A 24 -6.13 3.90 -6.34
CA TYR A 24 -5.68 2.66 -6.98
C TYR A 24 -4.26 2.83 -7.52
N ASP A 25 -3.44 1.79 -7.38
CA ASP A 25 -2.11 1.76 -7.98
C ASP A 25 -2.24 1.73 -9.51
N LYS A 26 -1.44 2.54 -10.20
CA LYS A 26 -1.37 2.58 -11.67
C LYS A 26 -0.77 1.31 -12.26
N TYR A 27 0.08 0.62 -11.50
CA TYR A 27 0.71 -0.65 -11.84
C TYR A 27 0.33 -1.69 -10.78
N PRO A 28 -0.94 -2.13 -10.76
CA PRO A 28 -1.45 -2.98 -9.70
C PRO A 28 -0.78 -4.36 -9.70
N VAL A 29 -0.38 -4.84 -8.52
CA VAL A 29 0.09 -6.23 -8.33
C VAL A 29 -1.07 -7.21 -8.58
N SER A 30 -2.26 -6.82 -8.15
CA SER A 30 -3.51 -7.56 -8.33
C SER A 30 -4.67 -6.58 -8.47
N LYS A 31 -5.82 -7.08 -8.94
CA LYS A 31 -7.04 -6.28 -9.09
C LYS A 31 -7.41 -5.61 -7.76
N GLY A 32 -7.58 -4.29 -7.78
CA GLY A 32 -7.94 -3.50 -6.60
C GLY A 32 -6.75 -3.15 -5.69
N HIS A 33 -5.50 -3.26 -6.15
CA HIS A 33 -4.33 -2.76 -5.42
C HIS A 33 -4.47 -1.25 -5.15
N ILE A 34 -4.39 -0.85 -3.89
CA ILE A 34 -4.52 0.53 -3.42
C ILE A 34 -3.24 0.99 -2.73
N LEU A 35 -2.91 2.26 -2.91
CA LEU A 35 -1.89 2.99 -2.15
C LEU A 35 -2.56 3.95 -1.17
N ILE A 36 -2.19 3.87 0.11
CA ILE A 36 -2.56 4.85 1.15
C ILE A 36 -1.35 5.73 1.42
N ILE A 37 -1.51 7.05 1.26
CA ILE A 37 -0.41 8.01 1.17
C ILE A 37 -0.68 9.17 2.13
N PRO A 38 0.23 9.49 3.07
CA PRO A 38 0.08 10.68 3.91
C PRO A 38 0.11 11.96 3.07
N LYS A 39 -0.71 12.95 3.44
CA LYS A 39 -0.67 14.28 2.80
C LYS A 39 0.66 14.98 3.07
N LYS A 40 1.16 14.84 4.31
CA LYS A 40 2.48 15.33 4.71
C LYS A 40 3.55 14.45 4.05
N HIS A 41 4.54 15.09 3.43
CA HIS A 41 5.69 14.37 2.89
C HIS A 41 6.56 13.82 4.03
N VAL A 42 6.48 12.50 4.25
CA VAL A 42 7.36 11.76 5.15
C VAL A 42 8.03 10.64 4.35
N PRO A 43 9.38 10.50 4.37
CA PRO A 43 10.07 9.56 3.47
C PRO A 43 9.71 8.10 3.72
N THR A 44 9.60 7.69 4.98
CA THR A 44 9.34 6.30 5.38
C THR A 44 8.28 6.22 6.47
N TYR A 45 7.84 5.00 6.80
CA TYR A 45 6.91 4.76 7.90
C TYR A 45 7.49 5.16 9.26
N PHE A 46 8.81 5.06 9.40
CA PHE A 46 9.50 5.42 10.63
C PHE A 46 9.57 6.95 10.86
N ASP A 47 9.34 7.74 9.82
CA ASP A 47 9.27 9.21 9.89
C ASP A 47 7.84 9.72 10.15
N ALA A 48 6.83 8.85 10.08
CA ALA A 48 5.45 9.22 10.34
C ALA A 48 5.22 9.50 11.83
N ASP A 49 4.44 10.53 12.13
CA ASP A 49 3.95 10.75 13.49
C ASP A 49 2.76 9.82 13.80
N ILE A 50 2.30 9.87 15.06
CA ILE A 50 1.25 8.97 15.56
C ILE A 50 -0.09 9.19 14.86
N GLU A 51 -0.42 10.43 14.48
CA GLU A 51 -1.70 10.75 13.85
C GLU A 51 -1.74 10.26 12.40
N ILE A 52 -0.64 10.38 11.66
CA ILE A 52 -0.51 9.75 10.33
C ILE A 52 -0.67 8.23 10.42
N ARG A 53 -0.02 7.58 11.41
CA ARG A 53 -0.14 6.12 11.57
C ARG A 53 -1.56 5.67 11.88
N LYS A 54 -2.29 6.40 12.74
CA LYS A 54 -3.70 6.12 13.04
C LYS A 54 -4.59 6.31 11.81
N ALA A 55 -4.34 7.34 11.01
CA ALA A 55 -5.09 7.57 9.78
C ALA A 55 -4.84 6.49 8.72
N ILE A 56 -3.60 6.02 8.58
CA ILE A 56 -3.27 4.87 7.75
C ILE A 56 -4.05 3.62 8.20
N ASP A 57 -4.04 3.31 9.49
CA ASP A 57 -4.76 2.17 10.06
C ASP A 57 -6.26 2.25 9.77
N LYS A 58 -6.88 3.39 10.07
CA LYS A 58 -8.29 3.65 9.74
C LYS A 58 -8.58 3.45 8.25
N ALA A 59 -7.74 4.00 7.37
CA ALA A 59 -7.91 3.88 5.92
C ALA A 59 -7.81 2.43 5.46
N LEU A 60 -6.90 1.62 6.02
CA LEU A 60 -6.79 0.19 5.69
C LEU A 60 -8.10 -0.55 5.91
N PHE A 61 -8.76 -0.34 7.06
CA PHE A 61 -10.04 -1.01 7.35
C PHE A 61 -11.17 -0.54 6.43
N VAL A 62 -11.30 0.78 6.21
CA VAL A 62 -12.32 1.34 5.32
C VAL A 62 -12.16 0.81 3.88
N LEU A 63 -10.92 0.80 3.39
CA LEU A 63 -10.63 0.39 2.01
C LEU A 63 -10.73 -1.13 1.84
N LYS A 64 -10.40 -1.91 2.87
CA LYS A 64 -10.66 -3.35 2.91
C LYS A 64 -12.15 -3.64 2.76
N GLU A 65 -13.02 -2.97 3.52
CA GLU A 65 -14.48 -3.14 3.38
C GLU A 65 -15.02 -2.76 2.00
N LEU A 66 -14.45 -1.72 1.39
CA LEU A 66 -14.77 -1.34 0.02
C LEU A 66 -14.39 -2.48 -0.96
N LEU A 67 -13.17 -3.00 -0.83
CA LEU A 67 -12.64 -4.06 -1.71
C LEU A 67 -13.41 -5.38 -1.55
N ASP A 68 -13.85 -5.73 -0.34
CA ASP A 68 -14.73 -6.88 -0.11
C ASP A 68 -16.03 -6.77 -0.93
N LYS A 69 -16.65 -5.59 -0.93
CA LYS A 69 -17.92 -5.35 -1.62
C LYS A 69 -17.75 -5.38 -3.14
N LEU A 70 -16.67 -4.77 -3.64
CA LEU A 70 -16.45 -4.62 -5.08
C LEU A 70 -15.88 -5.87 -5.75
N TYR A 71 -14.95 -6.54 -5.07
CA TYR A 71 -14.12 -7.57 -5.71
C TYR A 71 -14.07 -8.91 -4.99
N LYS A 72 -14.55 -9.00 -3.74
CA LYS A 72 -14.59 -10.25 -2.96
C LYS A 72 -13.23 -11.00 -2.96
N PRO A 73 -12.11 -10.36 -2.56
CA PRO A 73 -10.83 -11.04 -2.49
C PRO A 73 -10.82 -12.12 -1.41
N ASP A 74 -9.98 -13.14 -1.62
CA ASP A 74 -9.80 -14.28 -0.72
C ASP A 74 -8.76 -14.00 0.38
N GLY A 75 -8.01 -12.91 0.25
CA GLY A 75 -7.01 -12.49 1.23
C GLY A 75 -6.42 -11.13 0.91
N PHE A 76 -5.44 -10.71 1.71
CA PHE A 76 -4.74 -9.44 1.52
C PHE A 76 -3.26 -9.56 1.87
N ASN A 77 -2.42 -8.80 1.15
CA ASN A 77 -1.10 -8.41 1.63
C ASN A 77 -1.10 -6.91 1.91
N ILE A 78 -0.50 -6.53 3.04
CA ILE A 78 -0.23 -5.14 3.39
C ILE A 78 1.29 -4.98 3.42
N GLY A 79 1.81 -4.00 2.69
CA GLY A 79 3.25 -3.85 2.48
C GLY A 79 3.71 -2.41 2.55
N ILE A 80 4.92 -2.21 3.07
CA ILE A 80 5.60 -0.91 3.10
C ILE A 80 7.08 -1.12 2.83
N ASN A 81 7.60 -0.45 1.81
CA ASN A 81 9.03 -0.43 1.52
C ASN A 81 9.65 0.80 2.22
N ASN A 82 10.54 0.56 3.19
CA ASN A 82 11.26 1.60 3.92
C ASN A 82 12.74 1.58 3.51
N GLY A 83 13.15 2.52 2.68
CA GLY A 83 14.51 2.67 2.16
C GLY A 83 14.78 1.87 0.88
N LYS A 84 15.81 2.28 0.13
CA LYS A 84 16.15 1.73 -1.19
C LYS A 84 16.35 0.21 -1.20
N ALA A 85 17.00 -0.34 -0.17
CA ALA A 85 17.28 -1.78 -0.08
C ALA A 85 16.01 -2.64 0.02
N SER A 86 14.89 -2.06 0.47
CA SER A 86 13.58 -2.73 0.50
C SER A 86 12.80 -2.60 -0.82
N GLY A 87 13.36 -1.94 -1.84
CA GLY A 87 12.67 -1.68 -3.11
C GLY A 87 11.87 -0.38 -3.13
N GLN A 88 12.05 0.52 -2.15
CA GLN A 88 11.40 1.84 -2.19
C GLN A 88 11.94 2.68 -3.34
N THR A 89 11.05 3.10 -4.25
CA THR A 89 11.38 3.94 -5.42
C THR A 89 10.87 5.37 -5.27
N ILE A 90 9.72 5.55 -4.60
CA ILE A 90 9.18 6.86 -4.24
C ILE A 90 9.42 7.08 -2.75
N PHE A 91 10.27 8.07 -2.44
CA PHE A 91 10.63 8.45 -1.07
C PHE A 91 9.59 9.38 -0.44
N HIS A 92 8.35 8.92 -0.49
CA HIS A 92 7.19 9.44 0.24
C HIS A 92 6.40 8.21 0.64
N LEU A 93 6.20 8.01 1.94
CA LEU A 93 5.51 6.88 2.52
C LEU A 93 4.23 6.57 1.76
N HIS A 94 4.07 5.31 1.36
CA HIS A 94 2.84 4.77 0.83
C HIS A 94 2.69 3.35 1.36
N VAL A 95 1.48 3.02 1.79
CA VAL A 95 1.13 1.68 2.26
C VAL A 95 0.35 0.98 1.16
N HIS A 96 0.88 -0.16 0.74
CA HIS A 96 0.22 -1.04 -0.22
C HIS A 96 -0.86 -1.85 0.49
N LEU A 97 -2.09 -1.78 -0.02
CA LEU A 97 -3.17 -2.71 0.31
C LEU A 97 -3.47 -3.53 -0.95
N ILE A 98 -3.03 -4.79 -0.96
CA ILE A 98 -3.04 -5.66 -2.13
C ILE A 98 -4.06 -6.79 -1.89
N PRO A 99 -5.22 -6.77 -2.56
CA PRO A 99 -6.15 -7.89 -2.54
C PRO A 99 -5.51 -9.15 -3.14
N ARG A 100 -5.81 -10.32 -2.60
CA ARG A 100 -5.32 -11.61 -3.10
C ARG A 100 -6.49 -12.50 -3.48
N TYR A 101 -6.29 -13.33 -4.50
CA TYR A 101 -7.31 -14.20 -5.06
C TYR A 101 -6.76 -15.62 -5.20
N LEU A 102 -7.58 -16.63 -4.93
CA LEU A 102 -7.19 -18.00 -5.20
C LEU A 102 -6.87 -18.16 -6.70
N GLY A 103 -5.67 -18.67 -6.99
CA GLY A 103 -5.17 -18.83 -8.35
C GLY A 103 -4.48 -17.60 -8.96
N ASP A 104 -4.27 -16.51 -8.20
CA ASP A 104 -3.47 -15.36 -8.68
C ASP A 104 -1.96 -15.66 -8.80
N ILE A 105 -1.49 -16.72 -8.13
CA ILE A 105 -0.17 -17.33 -8.26
C ILE A 105 -0.29 -18.85 -8.02
N GLU A 106 0.62 -19.63 -8.60
CA GLU A 106 0.64 -21.09 -8.49
C GLU A 106 0.78 -21.58 -7.04
N ASP A 107 1.70 -21.00 -6.26
CA ASP A 107 1.91 -21.36 -4.86
C ASP A 107 2.16 -20.10 -3.99
N PRO A 108 1.15 -19.63 -3.23
CA PRO A 108 1.25 -18.43 -2.40
C PRO A 108 2.09 -18.61 -1.13
N THR A 109 2.53 -19.84 -0.81
CA THR A 109 3.24 -20.16 0.44
C THR A 109 4.49 -19.28 0.60
N GLY A 110 4.67 -18.74 1.81
CA GLY A 110 5.76 -17.83 2.16
C GLY A 110 5.41 -16.35 2.09
N GLY A 111 4.47 -15.95 1.22
CA GLY A 111 3.95 -14.58 1.14
C GLY A 111 5.04 -13.51 1.18
N VAL A 112 5.08 -12.73 2.27
CA VAL A 112 6.08 -11.66 2.52
C VAL A 112 7.53 -12.13 2.38
N ARG A 113 7.84 -13.41 2.63
CA ARG A 113 9.20 -13.94 2.41
C ARG A 113 9.67 -13.84 0.95
N GLY A 114 8.74 -13.70 0.01
CA GLY A 114 9.01 -13.46 -1.41
C GLY A 114 9.78 -12.17 -1.69
N VAL A 115 9.94 -11.26 -0.71
CA VAL A 115 10.86 -10.11 -0.83
C VAL A 115 12.31 -10.53 -1.10
N ILE A 116 12.70 -11.73 -0.66
CA ILE A 116 13.94 -12.40 -1.09
C ILE A 116 13.51 -13.72 -1.73
N PRO A 117 13.31 -13.78 -3.07
CA PRO A 117 12.67 -14.93 -3.72
C PRO A 117 13.32 -16.28 -3.41
N SER A 118 14.65 -16.33 -3.33
CA SER A 118 15.41 -17.54 -2.98
C SER A 118 15.16 -18.05 -1.56
N LYS A 119 14.52 -17.27 -0.69
CA LYS A 119 14.16 -17.62 0.70
C LYS A 119 12.64 -17.72 0.90
N GLN A 120 11.84 -17.69 -0.16
CA GLN A 120 10.39 -17.69 -0.06
C GLN A 120 9.86 -18.96 0.63
N LYS A 121 10.41 -20.13 0.25
CA LYS A 121 10.05 -21.44 0.81
C LYS A 121 10.98 -21.81 1.97
N TYR A 122 10.52 -22.74 2.82
CA TYR A 122 11.30 -23.36 3.90
C TYR A 122 11.83 -24.72 3.45
#